data_AF-A0AAE3YPM4-F1
#
_entry.id   AF-A0AAE3YPM4-F1
#
_cell.length_a   1.000
_cell.length_b   1.000
_cell.length_c   1.000
_cell.angle_alpha   90.00
_cell.angle_beta   90.00
_cell.angle_gamma   90.00
#
_symmetry.space_group_name_H-M   'P 1'
#
loop_
_entity.id
_entity.type
_entity.pdbx_description
1 polymer ?
#
loop_
_entity_poly.entity_id
_entity_poly.type
_entity_poly.pdbx_seq_one_letter_code
_entity_poly.pdbx_strand_id
1 'polypeptide(L)'
;MRRLALVLPLLLAGCGIPLDDAPREPDDPRPYRSGTPTAPGVGSAVERLCLIKDSRIARIQRRLPTGRNAAEQLADLFAGPNAKEQADGYTSALTGSAITPRLTLDGAAATVEIGDWTAYNRSDEVLAFGQVVCTLTSRPEIGTVTFTSGGEPISVPRADLSLSDGPLTLVDYDELID
;
A
#
# COMPACT_ATOMS: atom_id res chain seq x y z
N MET A 1 -65.74 29.06 -29.54
CA MET A 1 -64.31 29.01 -29.88
C MET A 1 -63.70 27.80 -29.18
N ARG A 2 -63.13 26.89 -29.97
CA ARG A 2 -62.70 25.53 -29.64
C ARG A 2 -61.25 25.59 -29.16
N ARG A 3 -60.94 25.15 -27.93
CA ARG A 3 -59.57 24.89 -27.48
C ARG A 3 -59.47 23.47 -26.94
N LEU A 4 -58.97 22.59 -27.82
CA LEU A 4 -58.44 21.27 -27.50
C LEU A 4 -57.13 21.44 -26.73
N ALA A 5 -56.93 20.70 -25.64
CA ALA A 5 -55.61 20.41 -25.05
C ALA A 5 -55.73 19.03 -24.37
N LEU A 6 -55.58 17.96 -25.15
CA LEU A 6 -54.37 17.15 -25.33
C LEU A 6 -53.91 16.48 -24.01
N VAL A 7 -54.47 15.29 -23.78
CA VAL A 7 -54.00 14.31 -22.78
C VAL A 7 -52.79 13.59 -23.39
N LEU A 8 -51.65 13.60 -22.68
CA LEU A 8 -50.42 12.92 -23.07
C LEU A 8 -50.22 11.69 -22.15
N PRO A 9 -50.39 10.45 -22.63
CA PRO A 9 -49.97 9.27 -21.88
C PRO A 9 -48.50 8.99 -22.19
N LEU A 10 -47.64 9.14 -21.16
CA LEU A 10 -46.23 8.79 -21.21
C LEU A 10 -46.10 7.26 -21.07
N LEU A 11 -46.09 6.54 -22.21
CA LEU A 11 -45.81 5.10 -22.25
C LEU A 11 -44.32 4.86 -22.02
N LEU A 12 -43.98 4.28 -20.87
CA LEU A 12 -42.66 3.71 -20.60
C LEU A 12 -42.50 2.43 -21.44
N ALA A 13 -41.90 2.54 -22.63
CA ALA A 13 -41.39 1.40 -23.37
C ALA A 13 -40.00 1.02 -22.82
N GLY A 14 -39.96 0.17 -21.81
CA GLY A 14 -38.74 -0.51 -21.41
C GLY A 14 -38.44 -1.65 -22.38
N CYS A 15 -37.27 -1.62 -23.03
CA CYS A 15 -36.79 -2.75 -23.83
C CYS A 15 -36.38 -3.89 -22.89
N GLY A 16 -37.30 -4.83 -22.64
CA GLY A 16 -36.99 -6.08 -21.96
C GLY A 16 -36.17 -7.00 -22.88
N ILE A 17 -34.96 -7.37 -22.45
CA ILE A 17 -34.17 -8.40 -23.13
C ILE A 17 -34.74 -9.77 -22.74
N PRO A 18 -35.15 -10.62 -23.69
CA PRO A 18 -35.70 -11.94 -23.38
C PRO A 18 -34.64 -12.82 -22.71
N LEU A 19 -35.06 -13.56 -21.71
CA LEU A 19 -34.25 -14.61 -21.10
C LEU A 19 -34.02 -15.73 -22.13
N ASP A 20 -32.79 -16.24 -22.20
CA ASP A 20 -32.47 -17.39 -23.04
C ASP A 20 -33.14 -18.65 -22.44
N ASP A 21 -33.88 -19.40 -23.25
CA ASP A 21 -34.69 -20.54 -22.77
C ASP A 21 -33.86 -21.78 -22.42
N ALA A 22 -32.61 -21.85 -22.88
CA ALA A 22 -31.70 -22.95 -22.54
C ALA A 22 -30.22 -22.58 -22.71
N PRO A 23 -29.31 -23.15 -21.90
CA PRO A 23 -27.87 -23.11 -22.15
C PRO A 23 -27.55 -23.74 -23.50
N ARG A 24 -26.85 -23.02 -24.38
CA ARG A 24 -26.33 -23.59 -25.64
C ARG A 24 -25.03 -24.34 -25.37
N GLU A 25 -24.93 -25.58 -25.83
CA GLU A 25 -23.69 -26.33 -25.80
C GLU A 25 -22.66 -25.69 -26.76
N PRO A 26 -21.39 -25.53 -26.34
CA PRO A 26 -20.32 -25.06 -27.21
C PRO A 26 -20.05 -26.06 -28.34
N ASP A 27 -20.15 -25.59 -29.57
CA ASP A 27 -19.95 -26.38 -30.79
C ASP A 27 -18.45 -26.36 -31.18
N ASP A 28 -17.60 -27.10 -30.47
CA ASP A 28 -16.31 -27.61 -30.99
C ASP A 28 -15.54 -28.44 -29.95
N PRO A 29 -15.21 -29.72 -30.20
CA PRO A 29 -14.22 -30.45 -29.41
C PRO A 29 -12.81 -30.07 -29.89
N ARG A 30 -12.40 -28.80 -29.68
CA ARG A 30 -10.97 -28.49 -29.80
C ARG A 30 -10.24 -29.29 -28.72
N PRO A 31 -9.13 -29.98 -29.05
CA PRO A 31 -8.33 -30.63 -28.02
C PRO A 31 -7.86 -29.55 -27.06
N TYR A 32 -8.41 -29.57 -25.86
CA TYR A 32 -7.88 -28.80 -24.74
C TYR A 32 -6.43 -29.24 -24.59
N ARG A 33 -5.46 -28.36 -24.93
CA ARG A 33 -4.14 -28.49 -24.35
C ARG A 33 -4.32 -28.17 -22.88
N SER A 34 -4.55 -29.19 -22.07
CA SER A 34 -4.31 -29.13 -20.63
C SER A 34 -2.81 -28.88 -20.47
N GLY A 35 -2.42 -27.61 -20.50
CA GLY A 35 -1.20 -27.20 -19.81
C GLY A 35 -1.41 -27.66 -18.38
N THR A 36 -0.58 -28.59 -17.92
CA THR A 36 -0.55 -28.96 -16.51
C THR A 36 -0.50 -27.64 -15.74
N PRO A 37 -1.48 -27.31 -14.88
CA PRO A 37 -1.32 -26.18 -14.00
C PRO A 37 0.00 -26.43 -13.27
N THR A 38 1.01 -25.60 -13.51
CA THR A 38 2.11 -25.51 -12.57
C THR A 38 1.41 -25.15 -11.27
N ALA A 39 1.31 -26.11 -10.35
CA ALA A 39 0.80 -25.85 -9.02
C ALA A 39 1.50 -24.57 -8.57
N PRO A 40 0.77 -23.55 -8.07
CA PRO A 40 1.43 -22.41 -7.45
C PRO A 40 2.45 -23.01 -6.50
N GLY A 41 3.73 -22.71 -6.71
CA GLY A 41 4.73 -23.01 -5.70
C GLY A 41 4.16 -22.53 -4.37
N VAL A 42 4.28 -23.36 -3.32
CA VAL A 42 3.85 -23.13 -1.93
C VAL A 42 3.55 -21.64 -1.69
N GLY A 43 2.27 -21.32 -1.50
CA GLY A 43 1.67 -20.01 -1.81
C GLY A 43 2.55 -18.80 -1.53
N SER A 44 2.96 -18.09 -2.59
CA SER A 44 3.73 -16.86 -2.42
C SER A 44 2.85 -15.78 -1.80
N ALA A 45 3.19 -15.32 -0.60
CA ALA A 45 2.63 -14.11 -0.02
C ALA A 45 3.21 -12.87 -0.70
N VAL A 46 2.44 -11.78 -0.73
CA VAL A 46 2.91 -10.48 -1.22
C VAL A 46 3.10 -9.55 -0.04
N GLU A 47 4.32 -9.07 0.14
CA GLU A 47 4.65 -7.98 1.03
C GLU A 47 4.75 -6.69 0.22
N ARG A 48 4.24 -5.57 0.75
CA ARG A 48 4.38 -4.26 0.15
C ARG A 48 5.37 -3.43 0.96
N LEU A 49 6.39 -2.86 0.33
CA LEU A 49 7.32 -1.94 0.99
C LEU A 49 7.35 -0.62 0.23
N CYS A 50 7.63 0.47 0.93
CA CYS A 50 7.85 1.77 0.32
C CYS A 50 9.36 2.09 0.35
N LEU A 51 9.99 2.02 -0.81
CA LEU A 51 11.41 2.31 -1.02
C LEU A 51 11.61 3.67 -1.67
N ILE A 52 12.85 4.11 -1.83
CA ILE A 52 13.16 5.36 -2.52
C ILE A 52 13.55 5.09 -3.97
N LYS A 53 13.03 5.89 -4.89
CA LYS A 53 13.44 5.93 -6.30
C LYS A 53 13.30 7.35 -6.81
N ASP A 54 14.31 7.86 -7.52
CA ASP A 54 14.30 9.22 -8.08
C ASP A 54 13.91 10.31 -7.05
N SER A 55 14.41 10.17 -5.82
CA SER A 55 14.11 11.05 -4.66
C SER A 55 12.64 11.07 -4.20
N ARG A 56 11.89 10.02 -4.50
CA ARG A 56 10.49 9.84 -4.13
C ARG A 56 10.23 8.46 -3.52
N ILE A 57 9.12 8.35 -2.81
CA ILE A 57 8.65 7.13 -2.16
C ILE A 57 7.88 6.29 -3.18
N ALA A 58 8.47 5.17 -3.58
CA ALA A 58 7.91 4.23 -4.53
C ALA A 58 7.45 2.93 -3.82
N ARG A 59 6.21 2.51 -4.10
CA ARG A 59 5.67 1.26 -3.57
C ARG A 59 6.15 0.07 -4.40
N ILE A 60 6.77 -0.90 -3.75
CA ILE A 60 7.19 -2.16 -4.36
C ILE A 60 6.43 -3.35 -3.78
N GLN A 61 6.45 -4.47 -4.49
CA GLN A 61 5.88 -5.73 -4.03
C GLN A 61 6.96 -6.81 -4.01
N ARG A 62 7.18 -7.42 -2.84
CA ARG A 62 8.03 -8.59 -2.64
C ARG A 62 7.17 -9.84 -2.59
N ARG A 63 7.56 -10.86 -3.37
CA ARG A 63 6.96 -12.21 -3.26
C ARG A 63 7.80 -13.03 -2.30
N LEU A 64 7.15 -13.52 -1.25
CA LEU A 64 7.78 -14.28 -0.18
C LEU A 64 7.12 -15.65 -0.05
N PRO A 65 7.85 -16.68 0.40
CA PRO A 65 7.25 -18.01 0.65
C PRO A 65 6.15 -18.00 1.71
N THR A 66 6.19 -17.05 2.64
CA THR A 66 5.25 -16.89 3.75
C THR A 66 4.90 -15.43 3.94
N GLY A 67 3.71 -15.14 4.48
CA GLY A 67 3.32 -13.78 4.83
C GLY A 67 4.18 -13.19 5.94
N ARG A 68 4.28 -11.85 5.95
CA ARG A 68 4.92 -11.09 7.02
C ARG A 68 3.88 -10.44 7.91
N ASN A 69 4.07 -10.55 9.22
CA ASN A 69 3.38 -9.67 10.17
C ASN A 69 3.96 -8.24 10.12
N ALA A 70 3.32 -7.29 10.79
CA ALA A 70 3.73 -5.89 10.71
C ALA A 70 5.16 -5.62 11.24
N ALA A 71 5.60 -6.34 12.28
CA ALA A 71 6.94 -6.18 12.84
C ALA A 71 8.01 -6.77 11.90
N GLU A 72 7.73 -7.92 11.28
CA GLU A 72 8.60 -8.52 10.26
C GLU A 72 8.71 -7.62 9.02
N GLN A 73 7.59 -7.04 8.56
CA GLN A 73 7.58 -6.11 7.44
C GLN A 73 8.38 -4.83 7.73
N LEU A 74 8.29 -4.32 8.97
CA LEU A 74 9.10 -3.19 9.40
C LEU A 74 10.59 -3.56 9.42
N ALA A 75 10.95 -4.75 9.89
CA ALA A 75 12.32 -5.23 9.86
C ALA A 75 12.84 -5.38 8.42
N ASP A 76 12.03 -5.94 7.52
CA ASP A 76 12.35 -6.11 6.10
C ASP A 76 12.51 -4.75 5.38
N LEU A 77 11.81 -3.70 5.82
CA LEU A 77 12.00 -2.31 5.36
C LEU A 77 13.35 -1.73 5.83
N PHE A 78 13.69 -1.89 7.11
CA PHE A 78 14.94 -1.40 7.69
C PHE A 78 16.17 -2.15 7.17
N ALA A 79 16.01 -3.42 6.75
CA ALA A 79 17.04 -4.16 6.03
C ALA A 79 17.36 -3.54 4.65
N GLY A 80 16.46 -2.71 4.11
CA GLY A 80 16.64 -1.98 2.86
C GLY A 80 16.33 -2.80 1.60
N PRO A 81 16.60 -2.24 0.41
CA PRO A 81 16.38 -2.91 -0.86
C PRO A 81 17.30 -4.14 -1.02
N ASN A 82 16.79 -5.22 -1.60
CA ASN A 82 17.62 -6.37 -1.99
C ASN A 82 18.44 -6.05 -3.25
N ALA A 83 19.40 -6.93 -3.60
CA ALA A 83 20.31 -6.71 -4.73
C ALA A 83 19.59 -6.48 -6.08
N LYS A 84 18.45 -7.15 -6.31
CA LYS A 84 17.66 -6.94 -7.51
C LYS A 84 17.00 -5.56 -7.53
N GLU A 85 16.39 -5.16 -6.41
CA GLU A 85 15.76 -3.85 -6.26
C GLU A 85 16.80 -2.72 -6.41
N GLN A 86 18.00 -2.90 -5.83
CA GLN A 86 19.11 -1.96 -6.02
C GLN A 86 19.52 -1.84 -7.49
N ALA A 87 19.62 -2.96 -8.21
CA ALA A 87 19.91 -2.96 -9.65
C ALA A 87 18.79 -2.28 -10.47
N ASP A 88 17.54 -2.32 -9.99
CA ASP A 88 16.38 -1.64 -10.58
C ASP A 88 16.27 -0.14 -10.17
N GLY A 89 17.27 0.36 -9.43
CA GLY A 89 17.43 1.76 -9.03
C GLY A 89 16.78 2.15 -7.70
N TYR A 90 16.29 1.19 -6.92
CA TYR A 90 15.70 1.47 -5.61
C TYR A 90 16.77 1.63 -4.53
N THR A 91 16.59 2.64 -3.69
CA THR A 91 17.41 2.92 -2.50
C THR A 91 16.52 2.98 -1.24
N SER A 92 17.08 3.34 -0.10
CA SER A 92 16.33 3.57 1.12
C SER A 92 16.94 4.74 1.89
N ALA A 93 16.10 5.62 2.45
CA ALA A 93 16.53 6.68 3.35
C ALA A 93 16.80 6.16 4.78
N LEU A 94 16.51 4.88 5.04
CA LEU A 94 16.76 4.20 6.32
C LEU A 94 18.16 3.57 6.40
N THR A 95 18.96 3.63 5.33
CA THR A 95 20.31 3.04 5.31
C THR A 95 21.28 3.81 6.20
N GLY A 96 22.15 3.10 6.91
CA GLY A 96 23.17 3.70 7.78
C GLY A 96 22.78 3.75 9.26
N SER A 97 21.54 3.40 9.59
CA SER A 97 21.11 3.28 10.97
C SER A 97 21.35 1.90 11.55
N ALA A 98 22.15 1.84 12.60
CA ALA A 98 22.19 0.69 13.52
C ALA A 98 20.94 0.64 14.43
N ILE A 99 19.81 1.15 13.93
CA ILE A 99 18.55 1.26 14.67
C ILE A 99 17.74 0.01 14.39
N THR A 100 17.48 -0.76 15.45
CA THR A 100 16.49 -1.84 15.41
C THR A 100 15.16 -1.25 15.89
N PRO A 101 14.21 -0.96 14.97
CA PRO A 101 12.93 -0.40 15.37
C PRO A 101 12.15 -1.41 16.20
N ARG A 102 11.36 -0.92 17.16
CA ARG A 102 10.37 -1.74 17.87
C ARG A 102 8.97 -1.25 17.54
N LEU A 103 8.10 -2.19 17.16
CA LEU A 103 6.72 -1.91 16.81
C LEU A 103 5.79 -2.39 17.92
N THR A 104 4.91 -1.49 18.37
CA THR A 104 3.76 -1.81 19.23
C THR A 104 2.48 -1.48 18.48
N LEU A 105 1.46 -2.33 18.57
CA LEU A 105 0.16 -2.10 17.96
C LEU A 105 -0.91 -1.97 19.05
N ASP A 106 -1.77 -0.97 18.92
CA ASP A 106 -3.00 -0.80 19.70
C ASP A 106 -4.16 -0.53 18.75
N GLY A 107 -4.96 -1.56 18.46
CA GLY A 107 -5.97 -1.51 17.41
C GLY A 107 -5.33 -1.19 16.05
N ALA A 108 -5.74 -0.06 15.45
CA ALA A 108 -5.22 0.43 14.18
C ALA A 108 -4.04 1.43 14.32
N ALA A 109 -3.63 1.74 15.54
CA ALA A 109 -2.50 2.61 15.81
C ALA A 109 -1.21 1.82 15.96
N ALA A 110 -0.18 2.20 15.21
CA ALA A 110 1.17 1.68 15.32
C ALA A 110 2.08 2.70 16.02
N THR A 111 2.81 2.26 17.04
CA THR A 111 3.88 3.04 17.66
C THR A 111 5.22 2.42 17.29
N VAL A 112 6.07 3.21 16.65
CA VAL A 112 7.43 2.82 16.24
C VAL A 112 8.43 3.50 17.17
N GLU A 113 9.05 2.71 18.04
CA GLU A 113 10.18 3.15 18.82
C GLU A 113 11.43 3.11 17.93
N ILE A 114 11.93 4.29 17.63
CA ILE A 114 13.20 4.53 16.97
C ILE A 114 14.15 5.05 18.04
N GLY A 115 15.33 4.45 18.16
CA GLY A 115 16.33 4.88 19.14
C GLY A 115 16.88 6.28 18.79
N ASP A 116 18.17 6.50 19.00
CA ASP A 116 18.78 7.78 18.62
C ASP A 116 18.73 7.99 17.09
N TRP A 117 17.78 8.82 16.64
CA TRP A 117 17.49 9.13 15.24
C TRP A 117 18.26 10.36 14.73
N THR A 118 19.06 11.02 15.57
CA THR A 118 19.70 12.30 15.24
C THR A 118 20.80 12.22 14.17
N ALA A 119 21.15 11.01 13.72
CA ALA A 119 22.20 10.76 12.73
C ALA A 119 21.79 11.01 11.27
N TYR A 120 20.52 11.31 10.98
CA TYR A 120 20.04 11.54 9.61
C TYR A 120 20.10 13.02 9.19
N ASN A 121 20.44 13.28 7.94
CA ASN A 121 20.31 14.60 7.33
C ASN A 121 18.80 14.94 7.16
N ARG A 122 18.42 16.21 7.35
CA ARG A 122 17.01 16.65 7.37
C ARG A 122 16.19 16.26 6.14
N SER A 123 16.76 16.29 4.94
CA SER A 123 16.03 15.91 3.72
C SER A 123 15.82 14.40 3.61
N ASP A 124 16.79 13.62 4.10
CA ASP A 124 16.66 12.15 4.16
C ASP A 124 15.72 11.75 5.29
N GLU A 125 15.62 12.55 6.34
CA GLU A 125 14.73 12.34 7.48
C GLU A 125 13.24 12.32 7.07
N VAL A 126 12.78 13.28 6.26
CA VAL A 126 11.38 13.31 5.78
C VAL A 126 11.05 12.05 4.97
N LEU A 127 11.95 11.67 4.05
CA LEU A 127 11.80 10.45 3.24
C LEU A 127 11.81 9.19 4.12
N ALA A 128 12.68 9.11 5.12
CA ALA A 128 12.80 7.97 6.01
C ALA A 128 11.51 7.76 6.83
N PHE A 129 10.97 8.81 7.43
CA PHE A 129 9.68 8.73 8.13
C PHE A 129 8.54 8.37 7.17
N GLY A 130 8.50 9.01 6.00
CA GLY A 130 7.51 8.70 4.97
C GLY A 130 7.57 7.24 4.50
N GLN A 131 8.76 6.65 4.36
CA GLN A 131 8.91 5.23 4.02
C GLN A 131 8.28 4.31 5.07
N VAL A 132 8.50 4.60 6.36
CA VAL A 132 7.93 3.81 7.46
C VAL A 132 6.42 3.95 7.50
N VAL A 133 5.91 5.18 7.46
CA VAL A 133 4.47 5.46 7.46
C VAL A 133 3.80 4.79 6.26
N CYS A 134 4.30 5.02 5.05
CA CYS A 134 3.77 4.42 3.83
C CYS A 134 3.74 2.89 3.88
N THR A 135 4.81 2.27 4.40
CA THR A 135 4.90 0.81 4.48
C THR A 135 3.90 0.24 5.47
N LEU A 136 3.85 0.79 6.69
CA LEU A 136 2.95 0.30 7.74
C LEU A 136 1.48 0.54 7.39
N THR A 137 1.11 1.74 6.94
CA THR A 137 -0.28 2.06 6.56
C THR A 137 -0.70 1.41 5.24
N SER A 138 0.20 0.70 4.56
CA SER A 138 -0.19 -0.15 3.43
C SER A 138 -0.85 -1.47 3.88
N ARG A 139 -0.72 -1.80 5.16
CA ARG A 139 -1.45 -2.89 5.80
C ARG A 139 -2.86 -2.42 6.14
N PRO A 140 -3.91 -3.18 5.80
CA PRO A 140 -5.29 -2.76 6.07
C PRO A 140 -5.61 -2.60 7.56
N GLU A 141 -4.86 -3.27 8.45
CA GLU A 141 -5.04 -3.19 9.90
C GLU A 141 -4.35 -1.98 10.56
N ILE A 142 -3.50 -1.21 9.86
CA ILE A 142 -2.80 -0.05 10.42
C ILE A 142 -3.28 1.23 9.74
N GLY A 143 -3.89 2.12 10.50
CA GLY A 143 -4.39 3.41 10.02
C GLY A 143 -3.46 4.59 10.31
N THR A 144 -2.72 4.55 11.43
CA THR A 144 -1.85 5.65 11.87
C THR A 144 -0.55 5.15 12.45
N VAL A 145 0.50 5.97 12.35
CA VAL A 145 1.83 5.67 12.89
C VAL A 145 2.31 6.83 13.76
N THR A 146 2.75 6.54 14.98
CA THR A 146 3.43 7.49 15.88
C THR A 146 4.86 7.02 16.11
N PHE A 147 5.78 7.96 16.29
CA PHE A 147 7.18 7.67 16.57
C PHE A 147 7.55 8.05 18.00
N THR A 148 8.32 7.20 18.66
CA THR A 148 8.83 7.43 20.01
C THR A 148 10.33 7.19 20.08
N SER A 149 10.99 7.83 21.04
CA SER A 149 12.38 7.58 21.42
C SER A 149 12.51 7.63 22.94
N GLY A 150 13.01 6.57 23.54
CA GLY A 150 13.03 6.42 25.00
C GLY A 150 11.63 6.30 25.59
N GLY A 151 10.64 5.87 24.80
CA GLY A 151 9.23 5.81 25.20
C GLY A 151 8.45 7.13 25.14
N GLU A 152 9.10 8.24 24.80
CA GLU A 152 8.45 9.54 24.65
C GLU A 152 8.18 9.86 23.17
N PRO A 153 7.03 10.47 22.82
CA PRO A 153 6.77 10.94 21.47
C PRO A 153 7.82 11.95 20.99
N ILE A 154 8.18 11.88 19.72
CA ILE A 154 9.10 12.83 19.10
C ILE A 154 8.41 13.64 18.00
N SER A 155 8.91 14.86 17.76
CA SER A 155 8.50 15.69 16.63
C SER A 155 9.05 15.13 15.32
N VAL A 156 8.17 14.79 14.39
CA VAL A 156 8.51 14.20 13.10
C VAL A 156 8.17 15.16 11.96
N PRO A 157 9.09 15.39 10.99
CA PRO A 157 8.79 16.22 9.83
C PRO A 157 7.86 15.51 8.83
N ARG A 158 6.88 16.26 8.33
CA ARG A 158 5.97 15.89 7.23
C ARG A 158 6.55 16.32 5.89
N ALA A 159 5.89 15.94 4.78
CA ALA A 159 6.31 16.34 3.43
C ALA A 159 6.41 17.87 3.24
N ASP A 160 5.51 18.63 3.85
CA ASP A 160 5.49 20.09 3.82
C ASP A 160 6.51 20.76 4.76
N LEU A 161 7.39 19.96 5.39
CA LEU A 161 8.39 20.36 6.39
C LEU A 161 7.82 20.88 7.72
N SER A 162 6.50 20.80 7.93
CA SER A 162 5.91 21.03 9.24
C SER A 162 6.23 19.85 10.17
N LEU A 163 6.29 20.12 11.47
CA LEU A 163 6.53 19.10 12.49
C LEU A 163 5.20 18.58 13.07
N SER A 164 5.14 17.28 13.33
CA SER A 164 4.04 16.60 14.01
C SER A 164 4.53 15.88 15.25
N ASP A 165 3.88 16.11 16.39
CA ASP A 165 4.06 15.30 17.61
C ASP A 165 2.98 14.21 17.74
N GLY A 166 2.04 14.17 16.78
CA GLY A 166 0.87 13.29 16.80
C GLY A 166 0.90 12.21 15.71
N PRO A 167 -0.12 11.33 15.69
CA PRO A 167 -0.21 10.23 14.73
C PRO A 167 -0.17 10.72 13.29
N LEU A 168 0.62 10.04 12.47
CA LEU A 168 0.83 10.30 11.06
C LEU A 168 0.09 9.29 10.19
N THR A 169 -0.26 9.72 8.99
CA THR A 169 -0.92 8.92 7.96
C THR A 169 -0.18 9.04 6.64
N LEU A 170 -0.56 8.22 5.67
CA LEU A 170 -0.04 8.32 4.30
C LEU A 170 -0.26 9.73 3.68
N VAL A 171 -1.33 10.43 4.08
CA VAL A 171 -1.66 11.76 3.55
C VAL A 171 -0.61 12.81 3.93
N ASP A 172 0.03 12.66 5.10
CA ASP A 172 1.08 13.59 5.55
C ASP A 172 2.36 13.51 4.68
N TYR A 173 2.43 12.54 3.77
CA TYR A 173 3.57 12.26 2.89
C TYR A 173 3.19 12.15 1.41
N ASP A 174 1.97 12.52 1.00
CA ASP A 174 1.48 12.26 -0.37
C ASP A 174 2.31 12.94 -1.47
N GLU A 175 2.84 14.14 -1.20
CA GLU A 175 3.67 14.90 -2.13
C GLU A 175 5.00 14.20 -2.47
N LEU A 176 5.41 13.25 -1.64
CA LEU A 176 6.63 12.47 -1.82
C LEU A 176 6.38 11.13 -2.52
N ILE A 177 5.13 10.75 -2.76
CA ILE A 177 4.76 9.44 -3.31
C ILE A 177 4.64 9.49 -4.84
N ASP A 178 5.12 8.43 -5.49
CA ASP A 178 4.86 8.13 -6.91
C ASP A 178 3.74 7.10 -7.15
#